data_AF-A0A9D8W8J7-F1
#
_entry.id   AF-A0A9D8W8J7-F1
#
_cell.length_a   1.000
_cell.length_b   1.000
_cell.length_c   1.000
_cell.angle_alpha   90.00
_cell.angle_beta   90.00
_cell.angle_gamma   90.00
#
_symmetry.space_group_name_H-M   'P 1'
#
loop_
_entity.id
_entity.type
_entity.pdbx_description
1 polymer ?
#
loop_
_entity_poly.entity_id
_entity_poly.type
_entity_poly.pdbx_seq_one_letter_code
_entity_poly.pdbx_strand_id
1 'polypeptide(L)' 'MGFWMKLVLTLAAIILVSILAGYLWSSIFNAEIPGFLGGLLGGIVAIPVWEFLRKFDAP' A
#
# COMPACT_ATOMS: atom_id res chain seq x y z
N MET A 1 1.71 -18.36 -7.50
CA MET A 1 2.29 -17.59 -8.62
C MET A 1 3.78 -17.33 -8.46
N GLY A 2 4.48 -16.98 -9.55
CA GLY A 2 5.89 -16.58 -9.50
C GLY A 2 6.10 -15.34 -8.63
N PHE A 3 7.30 -15.21 -8.07
CA PHE A 3 7.77 -14.08 -7.24
C PHE A 3 7.34 -12.70 -7.79
N TRP A 4 7.37 -12.53 -9.10
CA TRP A 4 7.00 -11.30 -9.80
C TRP A 4 5.53 -10.89 -9.65
N MET A 5 4.57 -11.83 -9.64
CA MET A 5 3.17 -11.43 -9.44
C MET A 5 2.94 -10.94 -8.02
N LYS A 6 3.57 -11.60 -7.03
CA LYS A 6 3.48 -11.18 -5.62
C LYS A 6 4.00 -9.75 -5.46
N LEU A 7 5.10 -9.40 -6.13
CA LEU A 7 5.61 -8.03 -6.18
C LEU A 7 4.62 -7.04 -6.81
N VAL A 8 4.03 -7.39 -7.95
CA VAL A 8 3.05 -6.53 -8.64
C VAL A 8 1.81 -6.30 -7.77
N LEU A 9 1.31 -7.34 -7.11
CA LEU A 9 0.16 -7.25 -6.20
C LEU A 9 0.47 -6.41 -4.96
N THR A 10 1.66 -6.58 -4.36
CA THR A 10 2.10 -5.72 -3.25
C THR A 10 2.22 -4.27 -3.69
N LEU A 11 2.79 -4.01 -4.87
CA LEU A 11 2.90 -2.66 -5.42
C LEU A 11 1.51 -2.04 -5.66
N ALA A 12 0.60 -2.81 -6.26
CA ALA A 12 -0.77 -2.38 -6.48
C ALA A 12 -1.48 -2.04 -5.16
N ALA A 13 -1.32 -2.87 -4.13
CA ALA A 13 -1.89 -2.61 -2.81
C ALA A 13 -1.33 -1.33 -2.17
N ILE A 14 -0.02 -1.10 -2.27
CA ILE A 14 0.62 0.14 -1.77
C ILE A 14 0.02 1.36 -2.46
N ILE A 15 -0.05 1.36 -3.80
CA ILE A 15 -0.60 2.47 -4.58
C ILE A 15 -2.06 2.73 -4.16
N LEU A 16 -2.87 1.67 -4.07
CA LEU A 16 -4.28 1.77 -3.72
C LEU A 16 -4.45 2.38 -2.32
N VAL A 17 -3.70 1.91 -1.32
CA VAL A 17 -3.75 2.46 0.03
C VAL A 17 -3.23 3.89 0.10
N SER A 18 -2.14 4.22 -0.61
CA SER A 18 -1.61 5.59 -0.66
C SER A 18 -2.62 6.58 -1.26
N ILE A 19 -3.34 6.19 -2.31
CA ILE A 19 -4.41 7.03 -2.90
C ILE A 19 -5.54 7.23 -1.89
N LEU A 20 -6.03 6.15 -1.28
CA LEU A 20 -7.10 6.24 -0.28
C LEU A 20 -6.71 7.11 0.91
N ALA A 21 -5.47 6.97 1.39
CA ALA A 21 -4.95 7.78 2.47
C ALA A 21 -4.84 9.26 2.09
N GLY A 22 -4.40 9.57 0.86
CA GLY A 22 -4.36 10.94 0.35
C GLY A 22 -5.75 11.58 0.30
N TYR A 23 -6.74 10.85 -0.22
CA TYR A 23 -8.13 11.30 -0.24
C TYR A 23 -8.69 11.52 1.17
N LEU A 24 -8.45 10.57 2.07
CA LEU A 24 -8.91 10.66 3.46
C LEU A 24 -8.25 11.86 4.18
N TRP A 25 -6.95 12.06 3.97
CA TRP A 25 -6.22 13.17 4.56
C TRP A 25 -6.72 14.52 4.05
N SER A 26 -6.89 14.65 2.72
CA SER A 26 -7.44 15.86 2.11
C SER A 26 -8.86 16.15 2.60
N SER A 27 -9.68 15.12 2.85
CA SER A 27 -11.04 15.28 3.37
C SER A 27 -11.06 15.81 4.82
N ILE A 28 -10.14 15.36 5.66
CA ILE A 28 -10.10 15.71 7.09
C ILE A 28 -9.36 17.04 7.34
N PHE A 29 -8.23 17.24 6.67
CA PHE A 29 -7.32 18.36 6.95
C PHE A 29 -7.36 19.46 5.89
N ASN A 30 -8.09 19.25 4.78
CA ASN A 30 -8.15 20.18 3.64
C ASN A 30 -6.75 20.60 3.14
N ALA A 31 -5.81 19.65 3.21
CA ALA A 31 -4.40 19.83 2.92
C ALA A 31 -3.85 18.57 2.24
N GLU A 32 -2.75 18.72 1.51
CA GLU A 32 -2.03 17.58 0.95
C GLU A 32 -1.37 16.75 2.06
N ILE A 33 -1.33 15.43 1.86
CA ILE A 33 -0.64 14.54 2.81
C ILE A 33 0.87 14.81 2.74
N PRO A 34 1.55 15.04 3.88
CA PRO A 34 3.00 15.16 3.91
C PRO A 34 3.67 13.93 3.25
N GLY A 35 4.65 14.16 2.36
CA GLY A 35 5.28 13.09 1.60
C GLY A 35 5.89 11.97 2.47
N PHE A 36 6.40 12.31 3.66
CA PHE A 36 6.90 11.32 4.63
C PHE A 36 5.80 10.35 5.08
N LEU A 37 4.56 10.82 5.30
CA LEU A 37 3.44 9.97 5.68
C LEU A 37 2.99 9.07 4.53
N GLY A 38 3.03 9.57 3.29
CA GLY A 38 2.79 8.76 2.10
C GLY A 38 3.77 7.58 1.98
N GLY A 39 5.06 7.84 2.17
CA GLY A 39 6.10 6.79 2.18
C GLY A 39 5.96 5.82 3.36
N LEU A 40 5.64 6.33 4.56
CA LEU A 40 5.43 5.52 5.76
C LEU A 40 4.25 4.54 5.57
N LEU A 41 3.13 5.03 5.06
CA LEU A 41 1.95 4.21 4.78
C LEU A 41 2.26 3.11 3.76
N GLY A 42 3.01 3.43 2.71
CA GLY A 42 3.44 2.43 1.73
C GLY A 42 4.30 1.33 2.36
N GLY A 43 5.26 1.69 3.22
CA GLY A 43 6.08 0.71 3.94
C GLY A 43 5.27 -0.17 4.90
N ILE A 44 4.34 0.42 5.65
CA ILE A 44 3.45 -0.31 6.59
C ILE A 44 2.52 -1.27 5.84
N VAL A 45 2.05 -0.91 4.65
CA VAL A 45 1.17 -1.76 3.82
C VAL A 45 1.95 -2.88 3.14
N ALA A 46 3.18 -2.62 2.71
CA ALA A 46 4.00 -3.58 1.96
C ALA A 46 4.19 -4.91 2.71
N ILE A 47 4.54 -4.83 3.99
CA ILE A 47 4.90 -5.98 4.83
C ILE A 47 3.72 -6.96 5.01
N PRO A 48 2.54 -6.55 5.52
CA PRO A 48 1.42 -7.46 5.74
C PRO A 48 0.85 -8.01 4.43
N VAL A 49 0.84 -7.22 3.34
CA VAL A 49 0.36 -7.69 2.03
C VAL A 49 1.31 -8.75 1.48
N TRP A 50 2.62 -8.53 1.57
CA TRP A 50 3.61 -9.52 1.14
C TRP A 50 3.49 -10.82 1.93
N GLU A 51 3.38 -10.73 3.25
CA GLU A 51 3.25 -11.90 4.11
C GLU A 51 1.95 -12.66 3.84
N PHE A 52 0.84 -11.94 3.59
CA PHE A 52 -0.43 -12.53 3.19
C PHE A 52 -0.31 -13.30 1.87
N LEU A 53 0.24 -12.69 0.83
CA LEU A 53 0.42 -13.33 -0.49
C LEU A 53 1.38 -14.52 -0.43
N ARG A 54 2.35 -14.51 0.48
CA ARG A 54 3.22 -15.67 0.75
C ARG A 54 2.48 -16.78 1.48
N LYS A 55 1.75 -16.45 2.53
CA LYS A 55 1.13 -17.41 3.45
C LYS A 55 -0.05 -18.17 2.82
N PHE A 56 -0.85 -17.51 1.99
CA PHE A 56 -2.04 -18.12 1.39
C PHE A 56 -1.77 -18.80 0.04
N ASP A 57 -0.50 -18.83 -0.37
CA ASP A 57 -0.09 -19.15 -1.74
C ASP A 57 -1.03 -18.54 -2.78
N ALA A 58 -1.44 -17.29 -2.49
CA ALA A 58 -2.35 -16.54 -3.31
C ALA A 58 -1.80 -16.53 -4.74
N PRO A 59 -2.70 -16.57 -5.74
CA PRO A 59 -2.32 -16.58 -7.12
C PRO A 59 -1.77 -15.20 -7.48
#